data_AF-A0A525W962-F1
#
_entry.id   AF-A0A525W962-F1
#
_cell.length_a   1.000
_cell.length_b   1.000
_cell.length_c   1.000
_cell.angle_alpha   90.00
_cell.angle_beta   90.00
_cell.angle_gamma   90.00
#
_symmetry.space_group_name_H-M   'P 1'
#
loop_
_entity.id
_entity.type
_entity.pdbx_description
1 polymer ?
#
loop_
_entity_poly.entity_id
_entity_poly.type
_entity_poly.pdbx_seq_one_letter_code
_entity_poly.pdbx_strand_id
1 'polypeptide(L)'
;MSSTPNQSTSRQFKKLLQSEQLEFICEAHNGLSAKIVQEAGFPGIWASGLSISAQFGVRDNNEASWTQVLDNLEFMSDAVTIPILLDGDTGYGNFNNMQRLVRKLEQRHIAAVCIEDKLFPKTNSFIKGNAQPMADMQEFCGKIKAGKDAQTDPDFSIIARVEAFICGWGLAEALRRAEAYRQAGADGILIHSALSVPDEILSFKQEWGNRCPVVIVPTKYYATPTDVFRQHGFSIVIWANHMLRTAVAAMQKTARTLKEDEHLLSIEDKVAPVSEIFRLQNAAELQDAEDRYLPRGAEDTCAIVLAASRGKELGELTEQQPKTMVSIQGTPILSHIVDAYNAVGIKDIVVVRGYKKETVNLPNLTYVDNDDFAETGELHSLLKALQSRKGPAQSTIVSYGDVLFNKYIPQTLCQEIDDCAIFVDSNWQEQTSYARLGGFTECTIPNTRKAFNAKIYLKQLGNKIPKESIHGVWMGFLKVSPGAASHITGIIIELLAKPDNRKAGIPQLLQELLKRKYPVRVLYTAGHWLDINSLDDVVQAGSF
;
A
#
# COMPACT_ATOMS: atom_id res chain seq x y z
N MET A 1 6.48 -23.95 -3.63
CA MET A 1 6.12 -24.83 -4.76
C MET A 1 7.07 -24.53 -5.91
N SER A 2 7.63 -25.56 -6.52
CA SER A 2 8.65 -25.48 -7.59
C SER A 2 8.13 -24.69 -8.79
N SER A 3 8.74 -23.54 -9.08
CA SER A 3 8.39 -22.69 -10.23
C SER A 3 8.88 -23.34 -11.53
N THR A 4 7.99 -24.08 -12.19
CA THR A 4 8.10 -24.29 -13.65
C THR A 4 8.32 -22.93 -14.32
N PRO A 5 9.20 -22.82 -15.32
CA PRO A 5 9.43 -21.56 -16.02
C PRO A 5 8.08 -20.98 -16.48
N ASN A 6 7.82 -19.72 -16.09
CA ASN A 6 6.52 -19.09 -16.20
C ASN A 6 6.09 -19.08 -17.69
N GLN A 7 5.18 -19.97 -18.03
CA GLN A 7 4.67 -20.11 -19.39
C GLN A 7 3.84 -18.87 -19.74
N SER A 8 4.05 -18.28 -20.94
CA SER A 8 3.28 -17.09 -21.35
C SER A 8 1.77 -17.33 -21.32
N THR A 9 0.99 -16.30 -21.02
CA THR A 9 -0.48 -16.38 -21.02
C THR A 9 -1.01 -16.84 -22.38
N SER A 10 -0.43 -16.38 -23.48
CA SER A 10 -0.74 -16.87 -24.84
C SER A 10 -0.56 -18.38 -24.97
N ARG A 11 0.57 -18.93 -24.52
CA ARG A 11 0.81 -20.38 -24.52
C ARG A 11 -0.17 -21.12 -23.62
N GLN A 12 -0.50 -20.57 -22.45
CA GLN A 12 -1.50 -21.15 -21.55
C GLN A 12 -2.85 -21.26 -22.26
N PHE A 13 -3.32 -20.19 -22.90
CA PHE A 13 -4.57 -20.20 -23.66
C PHE A 13 -4.54 -21.21 -24.82
N LYS A 14 -3.45 -21.25 -25.59
CA LYS A 14 -3.29 -22.19 -26.69
C LYS A 14 -3.37 -23.64 -26.24
N LYS A 15 -2.83 -23.97 -25.05
CA LYS A 15 -3.00 -25.29 -24.43
C LYS A 15 -4.46 -25.59 -24.07
N LEU A 16 -5.20 -24.62 -23.53
CA LEU A 16 -6.64 -24.79 -23.25
C LEU A 16 -7.42 -25.06 -24.54
N LEU A 17 -7.15 -24.27 -25.58
CA LEU A 17 -7.81 -24.41 -26.88
C LEU A 17 -7.52 -25.76 -27.55
N GLN A 18 -6.30 -26.29 -27.38
CA GLN A 18 -5.86 -27.56 -27.95
C GLN A 18 -6.02 -28.75 -27.00
N SER A 19 -6.64 -28.54 -25.83
CA SER A 19 -6.88 -29.61 -24.87
C SER A 19 -7.75 -30.70 -25.48
N GLU A 20 -7.46 -31.96 -25.14
CA GLU A 20 -8.33 -33.10 -25.45
C GLU A 20 -9.57 -33.12 -24.55
N GLN A 21 -9.57 -32.33 -23.48
CA GLN A 21 -10.68 -32.19 -22.55
C GLN A 21 -11.46 -30.92 -22.83
N LEU A 22 -12.74 -30.93 -22.47
CA LEU A 22 -13.57 -29.73 -22.49
C LEU A 22 -13.13 -28.77 -21.38
N GLU A 23 -12.65 -27.60 -21.77
CA GLU A 23 -12.20 -26.54 -20.87
C GLU A 23 -13.33 -25.52 -20.61
N PHE A 24 -13.20 -24.79 -19.51
CA PHE A 24 -14.16 -23.76 -19.11
C PHE A 24 -13.45 -22.44 -18.83
N ILE A 25 -13.98 -21.35 -19.35
CA ILE A 25 -13.53 -20.00 -18.97
C ILE A 25 -14.72 -19.19 -18.47
N CYS A 26 -14.47 -18.35 -17.48
CA CYS A 26 -15.51 -17.54 -16.84
C CYS A 26 -15.36 -16.07 -17.18
N GLU A 27 -16.50 -15.39 -17.30
CA GLU A 27 -16.54 -13.95 -17.52
C GLU A 27 -15.97 -13.15 -16.34
N ALA A 28 -15.15 -12.15 -16.68
CA ALA A 28 -14.80 -11.04 -15.82
C ALA A 28 -14.86 -9.72 -16.61
N HIS A 29 -15.04 -8.61 -15.91
CA HIS A 29 -15.15 -7.27 -16.51
C HIS A 29 -14.20 -6.23 -15.91
N ASN A 30 -13.52 -6.51 -14.79
CA ASN A 30 -12.50 -5.64 -14.20
C ASN A 30 -11.50 -6.47 -13.37
N GLY A 31 -10.44 -5.84 -12.86
CA GLY A 31 -9.39 -6.52 -12.10
C GLY A 31 -9.90 -7.30 -10.87
N LEU A 32 -10.90 -6.78 -10.16
CA LEU A 32 -11.48 -7.46 -8.99
C LEU A 32 -12.20 -8.76 -9.40
N SER A 33 -13.10 -8.68 -10.39
CA SER A 33 -13.80 -9.87 -10.90
C SER A 33 -12.84 -10.88 -11.53
N ALA A 34 -11.76 -10.43 -12.18
CA ALA A 34 -10.71 -11.30 -12.72
C ALA A 34 -10.00 -12.10 -11.61
N LYS A 35 -9.61 -11.44 -10.50
CA LYS A 35 -9.04 -12.12 -9.33
C LYS A 35 -9.99 -13.17 -8.75
N ILE A 36 -11.26 -12.82 -8.59
CA ILE A 36 -12.27 -13.76 -8.08
C ILE A 36 -12.41 -14.98 -9.01
N VAL A 37 -12.41 -14.77 -10.33
CA VAL A 37 -12.46 -15.86 -11.32
C VAL A 37 -11.24 -16.78 -11.20
N GLN A 38 -10.05 -16.21 -11.03
CA GLN A 38 -8.82 -16.99 -10.83
C GLN A 38 -8.84 -17.78 -9.51
N GLU A 39 -9.22 -17.15 -8.40
CA GLU A 39 -9.29 -17.80 -7.08
C GLU A 39 -10.36 -18.90 -7.03
N ALA A 40 -11.42 -18.79 -7.84
CA ALA A 40 -12.41 -19.85 -8.02
C ALA A 40 -11.87 -21.06 -8.81
N GLY A 41 -10.67 -20.97 -9.39
CA GLY A 41 -9.99 -22.08 -10.07
C GLY A 41 -10.27 -22.19 -11.57
N PHE A 42 -10.83 -21.17 -12.21
CA PHE A 42 -10.96 -21.17 -13.67
C PHE A 42 -9.58 -21.06 -14.34
N PRO A 43 -9.30 -21.87 -15.38
CA PRO A 43 -8.00 -21.83 -16.06
C PRO A 43 -7.85 -20.65 -17.03
N GLY A 44 -8.92 -19.89 -17.29
CA GLY A 44 -8.89 -18.72 -18.16
C GLY A 44 -10.10 -17.83 -17.98
N ILE A 45 -10.00 -16.61 -18.49
CA ILE A 45 -11.00 -15.55 -18.38
C ILE A 45 -11.56 -15.21 -19.75
N TRP A 46 -12.87 -14.97 -19.79
CA TRP A 46 -13.54 -14.29 -20.89
C TRP A 46 -13.74 -12.80 -20.52
N ALA A 47 -13.01 -11.91 -21.18
CA ALA A 47 -13.24 -10.48 -21.05
C ALA A 47 -14.42 -10.09 -21.96
N SER A 48 -15.62 -10.15 -21.38
CA SER A 48 -16.88 -9.98 -22.11
C SER A 48 -17.10 -8.52 -22.54
N GLY A 49 -17.35 -8.29 -23.83
CA GLY A 49 -17.74 -6.97 -24.35
C GLY A 49 -19.01 -6.44 -23.69
N LEU A 50 -20.03 -7.30 -23.56
CA LEU A 50 -21.27 -7.00 -22.85
C LEU A 50 -21.02 -6.59 -21.39
N SER A 51 -20.20 -7.35 -20.65
CA SER A 51 -19.98 -7.03 -19.24
C SER A 51 -19.14 -5.76 -19.05
N ILE A 52 -18.11 -5.58 -19.88
CA ILE A 52 -17.24 -4.40 -19.85
C ILE A 52 -18.03 -3.14 -20.21
N SER A 53 -18.87 -3.16 -21.24
CA SER A 53 -19.69 -1.99 -21.59
C SER A 53 -20.70 -1.67 -20.48
N ALA A 54 -21.34 -2.70 -19.92
CA ALA A 54 -22.36 -2.51 -18.90
C ALA A 54 -21.82 -1.96 -17.58
N GLN A 55 -20.61 -2.35 -17.14
CA GLN A 55 -20.00 -1.74 -15.94
C GLN A 55 -19.69 -0.25 -16.14
N PHE A 56 -19.45 0.18 -17.39
CA PHE A 56 -19.29 1.59 -17.74
C PHE A 56 -20.63 2.32 -17.91
N GLY A 57 -21.76 1.62 -17.77
CA GLY A 57 -23.09 2.19 -17.98
C GLY A 57 -23.42 2.49 -19.44
N VAL A 58 -22.68 1.91 -20.39
CA VAL A 58 -22.86 2.11 -21.84
C VAL A 58 -23.32 0.82 -22.54
N ARG A 59 -23.82 0.94 -23.77
CA ARG A 59 -24.36 -0.21 -24.53
C ARG A 59 -23.25 -0.97 -25.23
N ASP A 60 -23.46 -2.29 -25.39
CA ASP A 60 -22.59 -3.20 -26.14
C ASP A 60 -22.77 -3.05 -27.66
N ASN A 61 -22.50 -1.84 -28.17
CA ASN A 61 -22.57 -1.46 -29.59
C ASN A 61 -21.39 -0.55 -29.97
N ASN A 62 -20.19 -0.84 -29.47
CA ASN A 62 -18.98 -0.02 -29.62
C ASN A 62 -19.12 1.45 -29.14
N GLU A 63 -19.93 1.72 -28.11
CA GLU A 63 -19.97 3.05 -27.48
C GLU A 63 -18.67 3.33 -26.69
N ALA A 64 -18.20 2.34 -25.93
CA ALA A 64 -16.85 2.37 -25.37
C ALA A 64 -15.83 2.18 -26.50
N SER A 65 -14.82 3.05 -26.56
CA SER A 65 -13.76 2.93 -27.56
C SER A 65 -12.86 1.74 -27.26
N TRP A 66 -12.19 1.22 -28.28
CA TRP A 66 -11.21 0.13 -28.14
C TRP A 66 -10.06 0.48 -27.18
N THR A 67 -9.74 1.77 -27.01
CA THR A 67 -8.73 2.21 -26.03
C THR A 67 -9.25 2.12 -24.60
N GLN A 68 -10.51 2.48 -24.34
CA GLN A 68 -11.11 2.30 -23.01
C GLN A 68 -11.23 0.82 -22.64
N VAL A 69 -11.55 -0.04 -23.61
CA VAL A 69 -11.54 -1.49 -23.44
C VAL A 69 -10.11 -1.99 -23.14
N LEU A 70 -9.10 -1.48 -23.86
CA LEU A 70 -7.70 -1.83 -23.63
C LEU A 70 -7.21 -1.41 -22.23
N ASP A 71 -7.55 -0.20 -21.78
CA ASP A 71 -7.17 0.30 -20.45
C ASP A 71 -7.77 -0.60 -19.36
N ASN A 72 -9.02 -1.03 -19.50
CA ASN A 72 -9.65 -1.97 -18.58
C ASN A 72 -8.98 -3.35 -18.58
N LEU A 73 -8.59 -3.84 -19.77
CA LEU A 73 -7.87 -5.10 -19.92
C LEU A 73 -6.49 -5.09 -19.29
N GLU A 74 -5.78 -3.95 -19.30
CA GLU A 74 -4.49 -3.79 -18.64
C GLU A 74 -4.63 -4.09 -17.14
N PHE A 75 -5.60 -3.47 -16.46
CA PHE A 75 -5.89 -3.77 -15.05
C PHE A 75 -6.34 -5.22 -14.81
N MET A 76 -7.09 -5.82 -15.73
CA MET A 76 -7.46 -7.23 -15.61
C MET A 76 -6.25 -8.14 -15.70
N SER A 77 -5.36 -7.89 -16.67
CA SER A 77 -4.15 -8.66 -16.93
C SER A 77 -3.16 -8.57 -15.76
N ASP A 78 -2.92 -7.37 -15.24
CA ASP A 78 -2.02 -7.15 -14.09
C ASP A 78 -2.51 -7.85 -12.82
N ALA A 79 -3.82 -8.05 -12.70
CA ALA A 79 -4.44 -8.61 -11.50
C ALA A 79 -4.38 -10.15 -11.44
N VAL A 80 -4.06 -10.84 -12.53
CA VAL A 80 -4.09 -12.31 -12.63
C VAL A 80 -2.88 -12.89 -13.37
N THR A 81 -2.74 -14.21 -13.33
CA THR A 81 -1.71 -14.99 -14.01
C THR A 81 -2.26 -15.95 -15.07
N ILE A 82 -3.57 -16.18 -15.07
CA ILE A 82 -4.29 -17.01 -16.05
C ILE A 82 -4.59 -16.22 -17.34
N PRO A 83 -4.70 -16.89 -18.51
CA PRO A 83 -4.97 -16.24 -19.78
C PRO A 83 -6.34 -15.54 -19.86
N ILE A 84 -6.35 -14.41 -20.56
CA ILE A 84 -7.57 -13.67 -20.91
C ILE A 84 -7.84 -13.80 -22.42
N LEU A 85 -9.06 -14.24 -22.76
CA LEU A 85 -9.65 -14.16 -24.10
C LEU A 85 -10.59 -12.95 -24.15
N LEU A 86 -10.26 -11.96 -24.98
CA LEU A 86 -11.10 -10.78 -25.21
C LEU A 86 -12.23 -11.03 -26.21
N ASP A 87 -13.45 -10.56 -25.92
CA ASP A 87 -14.46 -10.21 -26.93
C ASP A 87 -14.00 -8.98 -27.70
N GLY A 88 -13.36 -9.18 -28.84
CA GLY A 88 -12.80 -8.13 -29.68
C GLY A 88 -13.81 -7.53 -30.66
N ASP A 89 -15.10 -7.76 -30.45
CA ASP A 89 -16.18 -7.30 -31.32
C ASP A 89 -15.89 -7.66 -32.79
N THR A 90 -15.94 -6.70 -33.70
CA THR A 90 -15.59 -6.91 -35.12
C THR A 90 -14.13 -6.55 -35.43
N GLY A 91 -13.27 -6.39 -34.42
CA GLY A 91 -11.89 -5.89 -34.55
C GLY A 91 -11.77 -4.36 -34.61
N TYR A 92 -12.80 -3.64 -34.15
CA TYR A 92 -12.87 -2.16 -34.06
C TYR A 92 -12.58 -1.39 -35.35
N GLY A 93 -12.94 -1.98 -36.50
CA GLY A 93 -12.78 -1.37 -37.82
C GLY A 93 -12.37 -2.39 -38.89
N ASN A 94 -11.45 -1.97 -39.77
CA ASN A 94 -10.95 -2.80 -40.87
C ASN A 94 -9.68 -3.58 -40.48
N PHE A 95 -9.04 -4.22 -41.45
CA PHE A 95 -7.82 -5.00 -41.23
C PHE A 95 -6.69 -4.20 -40.53
N ASN A 96 -6.54 -2.91 -40.82
CA ASN A 96 -5.51 -2.05 -40.23
C ASN A 96 -5.79 -1.78 -38.74
N ASN A 97 -7.06 -1.61 -38.37
CA ASN A 97 -7.47 -1.54 -36.96
C ASN A 97 -7.15 -2.85 -36.24
N MET A 98 -7.46 -4.00 -36.86
CA MET A 98 -7.17 -5.32 -36.30
C MET A 98 -5.67 -5.53 -36.05
N GLN A 99 -4.81 -5.14 -36.99
CA GLN A 99 -3.35 -5.21 -36.79
C GLN A 99 -2.87 -4.38 -35.60
N ARG A 100 -3.45 -3.20 -35.40
CA ARG A 100 -3.12 -2.35 -34.25
C ARG A 100 -3.63 -2.96 -32.95
N LEU A 101 -4.86 -3.50 -32.95
CA LEU A 101 -5.47 -4.16 -31.79
C LEU A 101 -4.59 -5.31 -31.32
N VAL A 102 -4.23 -6.26 -32.20
CA VAL A 102 -3.41 -7.44 -31.84
C VAL A 102 -2.10 -7.01 -31.16
N ARG A 103 -1.35 -6.09 -31.78
CA ARG A 103 -0.09 -5.60 -31.19
C ARG A 103 -0.29 -4.97 -29.81
N LYS A 104 -1.42 -4.29 -29.58
CA LYS A 104 -1.73 -3.68 -28.29
C LYS A 104 -2.19 -4.68 -27.24
N LEU A 105 -2.92 -5.72 -27.63
CA LEU A 105 -3.30 -6.81 -26.75
C LEU A 105 -2.08 -7.61 -26.27
N GLU A 106 -1.16 -7.95 -27.18
CA GLU A 106 0.08 -8.63 -26.80
C GLU A 106 0.96 -7.79 -25.86
N GLN A 107 1.05 -6.47 -26.09
CA GLN A 107 1.75 -5.55 -25.19
C GLN A 107 1.17 -5.51 -23.77
N ARG A 108 -0.07 -5.98 -23.58
CA ARG A 108 -0.84 -6.03 -22.32
C ARG A 108 -1.01 -7.46 -21.83
N HIS A 109 -0.26 -8.40 -22.39
CA HIS A 109 -0.27 -9.82 -22.02
C HIS A 109 -1.64 -10.50 -22.14
N ILE A 110 -2.53 -9.96 -22.97
CA ILE A 110 -3.79 -10.61 -23.34
C ILE A 110 -3.45 -11.79 -24.26
N ALA A 111 -4.04 -12.94 -23.98
CA ALA A 111 -3.62 -14.21 -24.58
C ALA A 111 -4.29 -14.48 -25.93
N ALA A 112 -5.51 -13.96 -26.11
CA ALA A 112 -6.30 -14.21 -27.30
C ALA A 112 -7.37 -13.14 -27.51
N VAL A 113 -7.85 -13.05 -28.75
CA VAL A 113 -8.99 -12.20 -29.13
C VAL A 113 -9.98 -12.99 -29.97
N CYS A 114 -11.26 -12.84 -29.66
CA CYS A 114 -12.38 -13.36 -30.41
C CYS A 114 -12.99 -12.23 -31.24
N ILE A 115 -13.01 -12.35 -32.57
CA ILE A 115 -13.65 -11.36 -33.46
C ILE A 115 -14.83 -11.98 -34.20
N GLU A 116 -15.88 -11.21 -34.46
CA GLU A 116 -17.13 -11.66 -35.08
C GLU A 116 -17.37 -11.05 -36.47
N ASP A 117 -18.01 -11.81 -37.35
CA ASP A 117 -18.20 -11.49 -38.77
C ASP A 117 -19.43 -10.62 -39.10
N LYS A 118 -19.75 -9.68 -38.21
CA LYS A 118 -20.75 -8.61 -38.43
C LYS A 118 -20.11 -7.34 -38.99
N LEU A 119 -20.94 -6.44 -39.52
CA LEU A 119 -20.51 -5.09 -39.89
C LEU A 119 -20.22 -4.25 -38.64
N PHE A 120 -19.29 -3.29 -38.77
CA PHE A 120 -18.99 -2.29 -37.75
C PHE A 120 -19.84 -1.03 -37.95
N PRO A 121 -20.36 -0.38 -36.88
CA PRO A 121 -20.23 -0.76 -35.46
C PRO A 121 -21.00 -2.03 -35.11
N LYS A 122 -20.51 -2.77 -34.11
CA LYS A 122 -21.14 -3.99 -33.59
C LYS A 122 -22.58 -3.71 -33.19
N THR A 123 -23.46 -4.66 -33.51
CA THR A 123 -24.77 -4.78 -32.90
C THR A 123 -24.82 -6.05 -32.07
N ASN A 124 -25.20 -5.93 -30.79
CA ASN A 124 -25.30 -7.09 -29.90
C ASN A 124 -26.24 -8.18 -30.46
N SER A 125 -25.85 -9.45 -30.32
CA SER A 125 -26.52 -10.62 -30.91
C SER A 125 -27.96 -10.84 -30.41
N PHE A 126 -28.37 -10.22 -29.30
CA PHE A 126 -29.74 -10.31 -28.78
C PHE A 126 -30.69 -9.26 -29.38
N ILE A 127 -30.20 -8.33 -30.23
CA ILE A 127 -30.99 -7.23 -30.79
C ILE A 127 -31.32 -7.53 -32.26
N LYS A 128 -32.60 -7.72 -32.62
CA LYS A 128 -33.07 -7.85 -34.04
C LYS A 128 -32.32 -8.91 -34.89
N GLY A 129 -32.17 -10.14 -34.38
CA GLY A 129 -31.34 -11.22 -35.00
C GLY A 129 -31.53 -11.46 -36.50
N ASN A 130 -32.77 -11.58 -37.01
CA ASN A 130 -33.01 -12.04 -38.38
C ASN A 130 -32.73 -11.01 -39.51
N ALA A 131 -32.28 -9.78 -39.18
CA ALA A 131 -32.13 -8.70 -40.15
C ALA A 131 -30.74 -8.03 -40.14
N GLN A 132 -29.78 -8.59 -39.40
CA GLN A 132 -28.45 -7.99 -39.31
C GLN A 132 -27.58 -8.39 -40.51
N PRO A 133 -26.99 -7.42 -41.24
CA PRO A 133 -26.04 -7.71 -42.30
C PRO A 133 -24.73 -8.26 -41.71
N MET A 134 -24.23 -9.33 -42.34
CA MET A 134 -22.90 -9.88 -42.06
C MET A 134 -21.85 -9.19 -42.93
N ALA A 135 -20.60 -9.20 -42.47
CA ALA A 135 -19.48 -8.76 -43.29
C ALA A 135 -19.29 -9.68 -44.51
N ASP A 136 -18.70 -9.13 -45.56
CA ASP A 136 -18.20 -9.93 -46.67
C ASP A 136 -17.18 -10.95 -46.14
N MET A 137 -17.29 -12.18 -46.62
CA MET A 137 -16.48 -13.29 -46.12
C MET A 137 -14.99 -13.08 -46.43
N GLN A 138 -14.64 -12.52 -47.60
CA GLN A 138 -13.25 -12.24 -47.97
C GLN A 138 -12.68 -11.07 -47.16
N GLU A 139 -13.49 -10.03 -46.91
CA GLU A 139 -13.10 -8.94 -46.01
C GLU A 139 -12.75 -9.47 -44.61
N PHE A 140 -13.59 -10.35 -44.05
CA PHE A 140 -13.36 -10.92 -42.73
C PHE A 140 -12.15 -11.87 -42.71
N CYS A 141 -11.95 -12.68 -43.76
CA CYS A 141 -10.74 -13.49 -43.92
C CYS A 141 -9.47 -12.61 -43.97
N GLY A 142 -9.52 -11.50 -44.70
CA GLY A 142 -8.42 -10.54 -44.77
C GLY A 142 -8.10 -9.93 -43.40
N LYS A 143 -9.11 -9.67 -42.58
CA LYS A 143 -8.96 -9.20 -41.20
C LYS A 143 -8.29 -10.24 -40.29
N ILE A 144 -8.72 -11.50 -40.35
CA ILE A 144 -8.08 -12.61 -39.62
C ILE A 144 -6.60 -12.71 -40.01
N LYS A 145 -6.31 -12.80 -41.31
CA LYS A 145 -4.95 -12.90 -41.83
C LYS A 145 -4.08 -11.72 -41.39
N ALA A 146 -4.59 -10.49 -41.52
CA ALA A 146 -3.86 -9.31 -41.07
C ALA A 146 -3.58 -9.34 -39.57
N GLY A 147 -4.53 -9.81 -38.75
CA GLY A 147 -4.33 -10.05 -37.33
C GLY A 147 -3.21 -11.06 -37.05
N LYS A 148 -3.22 -12.20 -37.74
CA LYS A 148 -2.16 -13.23 -37.64
C LYS A 148 -0.80 -12.67 -38.06
N ASP A 149 -0.72 -11.94 -39.16
CA ASP A 149 0.50 -11.30 -39.67
C ASP A 149 1.06 -10.22 -38.71
N ALA A 150 0.23 -9.67 -37.82
CA ALA A 150 0.63 -8.64 -36.87
C ALA A 150 1.12 -9.17 -35.51
N GLN A 151 0.96 -10.48 -35.25
CA GLN A 151 1.39 -11.13 -34.01
C GLN A 151 2.91 -11.06 -33.84
N THR A 152 3.35 -10.83 -32.61
CA THR A 152 4.75 -10.97 -32.20
C THR A 152 4.97 -12.24 -31.38
N ASP A 153 3.94 -12.74 -30.71
CA ASP A 153 3.93 -14.03 -30.03
C ASP A 153 3.22 -15.07 -30.91
N PRO A 154 3.90 -16.13 -31.40
CA PRO A 154 3.28 -17.17 -32.23
C PRO A 154 2.21 -18.01 -31.50
N ASP A 155 2.10 -17.86 -30.18
CA ASP A 155 1.07 -18.51 -29.37
C ASP A 155 -0.15 -17.62 -29.11
N PHE A 156 -0.15 -16.33 -29.50
CA PHE A 156 -1.34 -15.49 -29.44
C PHE A 156 -2.42 -16.01 -30.39
N SER A 157 -3.63 -16.22 -29.86
CA SER A 157 -4.71 -16.89 -30.60
C SER A 157 -5.78 -15.91 -31.10
N ILE A 158 -6.24 -16.11 -32.34
CA ILE A 158 -7.39 -15.41 -32.91
C ILE A 158 -8.52 -16.41 -33.07
N ILE A 159 -9.63 -16.18 -32.36
CA ILE A 159 -10.86 -16.96 -32.48
C ILE A 159 -11.81 -16.25 -33.43
N ALA A 160 -12.31 -16.95 -34.43
CA ALA A 160 -13.30 -16.41 -35.36
C ALA A 160 -14.71 -16.82 -34.92
N ARG A 161 -15.50 -15.83 -34.52
CA ARG A 161 -16.91 -15.99 -34.15
C ARG A 161 -17.80 -15.89 -35.37
N VAL A 162 -18.55 -16.95 -35.62
CA VAL A 162 -19.49 -17.07 -36.75
C VAL A 162 -20.89 -16.73 -36.28
N GLU A 163 -21.44 -15.62 -36.78
CA GLU A 163 -22.78 -15.12 -36.42
C GLU A 163 -23.88 -15.59 -37.39
N ALA A 164 -23.58 -16.53 -38.30
CA ALA A 164 -24.53 -16.97 -39.33
C ALA A 164 -25.91 -17.38 -38.77
N PHE A 165 -25.97 -18.23 -37.74
CA PHE A 165 -27.23 -18.62 -37.09
C PHE A 165 -27.94 -17.43 -36.41
N ILE A 166 -27.18 -16.55 -35.75
CA ILE A 166 -27.72 -15.32 -35.13
C ILE A 166 -28.39 -14.42 -36.18
N CYS A 167 -27.78 -14.31 -37.35
CA CYS A 167 -28.26 -13.52 -38.49
C CYS A 167 -29.35 -14.23 -39.32
N GLY A 168 -29.84 -15.39 -38.89
CA GLY A 168 -30.91 -16.13 -39.56
C GLY A 168 -30.49 -16.98 -40.77
N TRP A 169 -29.18 -17.18 -40.97
CA TRP A 169 -28.66 -18.11 -41.97
C TRP A 169 -28.60 -19.54 -41.43
N GLY A 170 -28.58 -20.53 -42.33
CA GLY A 170 -28.54 -21.94 -41.97
C GLY A 170 -27.13 -22.53 -41.81
N LEU A 171 -27.10 -23.82 -41.46
CA LEU A 171 -25.89 -24.61 -41.21
C LEU A 171 -24.85 -24.54 -42.34
N ALA A 172 -25.30 -24.61 -43.60
CA ALA A 172 -24.41 -24.59 -44.75
C ALA A 172 -23.57 -23.30 -44.83
N GLU A 173 -24.18 -22.15 -44.53
CA GLU A 173 -23.48 -20.86 -44.54
C GLU A 173 -22.53 -20.74 -43.34
N ALA A 174 -22.95 -21.22 -42.17
CA ALA A 174 -22.10 -21.29 -40.97
C ALA A 174 -20.82 -22.11 -41.24
N LEU A 175 -20.96 -23.31 -41.85
CA LEU A 175 -19.84 -24.17 -42.21
C LEU A 175 -18.93 -23.53 -43.27
N ARG A 176 -19.50 -22.89 -44.29
CA ARG A 176 -18.75 -22.22 -45.37
C ARG A 176 -17.87 -21.11 -44.80
N ARG A 177 -18.43 -20.28 -43.91
CA ARG A 177 -17.71 -19.20 -43.24
C ARG A 177 -16.64 -19.73 -42.28
N ALA A 178 -16.98 -20.69 -41.42
CA ALA A 178 -16.03 -21.30 -40.51
C ALA A 178 -14.81 -21.90 -41.24
N GLU A 179 -15.03 -22.59 -42.37
CA GLU A 179 -13.95 -23.15 -43.18
C GLU A 179 -13.07 -22.06 -43.80
N ALA A 180 -13.67 -21.00 -44.34
CA ALA A 180 -12.91 -19.86 -44.86
C ALA A 180 -12.06 -19.19 -43.76
N TYR A 181 -12.62 -19.02 -42.56
CA TYR A 181 -11.92 -18.37 -41.44
C TYR A 181 -10.78 -19.24 -40.88
N ARG A 182 -10.99 -20.55 -40.83
CA ARG A 182 -9.93 -21.53 -40.52
C ARG A 182 -8.79 -21.45 -41.54
N GLN A 183 -9.11 -21.44 -42.83
CA GLN A 183 -8.11 -21.32 -43.91
C GLN A 183 -7.38 -19.97 -43.89
N ALA A 184 -8.04 -18.90 -43.44
CA ALA A 184 -7.43 -17.59 -43.24
C ALA A 184 -6.48 -17.53 -42.02
N GLY A 185 -6.49 -18.55 -41.15
CA GLY A 185 -5.56 -18.69 -40.03
C GLY A 185 -6.17 -18.53 -38.64
N ALA A 186 -7.51 -18.57 -38.50
CA ALA A 186 -8.14 -18.59 -37.18
C ALA A 186 -7.74 -19.86 -36.40
N ASP A 187 -7.34 -19.68 -35.13
CA ASP A 187 -6.86 -20.76 -34.26
C ASP A 187 -8.02 -21.58 -33.66
N GLY A 188 -9.23 -21.02 -33.68
CA GLY A 188 -10.47 -21.65 -33.23
C GLY A 188 -11.70 -20.98 -33.82
N ILE A 189 -12.82 -21.69 -33.83
CA ILE A 189 -14.12 -21.18 -34.27
C ILE A 189 -15.05 -21.06 -33.07
N LEU A 190 -15.63 -19.89 -32.85
CA LEU A 190 -16.75 -19.74 -31.92
C LEU A 190 -18.05 -19.81 -32.72
N ILE A 191 -18.86 -20.85 -32.48
CA ILE A 191 -20.19 -20.95 -33.09
C ILE A 191 -21.25 -20.48 -32.09
N HIS A 192 -22.09 -19.53 -32.50
CA HIS A 192 -23.11 -18.96 -31.63
C HIS A 192 -24.53 -19.22 -32.14
N SER A 193 -25.47 -19.38 -31.21
CA SER A 193 -26.90 -19.57 -31.46
C SER A 193 -27.70 -18.80 -30.41
N ALA A 194 -28.82 -18.22 -30.83
CA ALA A 194 -29.76 -17.51 -29.97
C ALA A 194 -30.90 -18.41 -29.47
N LEU A 195 -30.97 -19.66 -29.94
CA LEU A 195 -32.01 -20.62 -29.55
C LEU A 195 -31.81 -21.09 -28.10
N SER A 196 -32.89 -21.49 -27.45
CA SER A 196 -32.84 -22.09 -26.10
C SER A 196 -32.45 -23.57 -26.09
N VAL A 197 -32.23 -24.14 -27.27
CA VAL A 197 -31.87 -25.56 -27.48
C VAL A 197 -30.55 -25.64 -28.27
N PRO A 198 -29.76 -26.71 -28.11
CA PRO A 198 -28.40 -26.78 -28.65
C PRO A 198 -28.32 -27.29 -30.09
N ASP A 199 -29.44 -27.63 -30.75
CA ASP A 199 -29.47 -28.34 -32.04
C ASP A 199 -28.55 -27.72 -33.10
N GLU A 200 -28.58 -26.40 -33.29
CA GLU A 200 -27.73 -25.70 -34.27
C GLU A 200 -26.23 -25.91 -34.03
N ILE A 201 -25.79 -25.80 -32.77
CA ILE A 201 -24.37 -25.97 -32.44
C ILE A 201 -23.95 -27.45 -32.52
N LEU A 202 -24.84 -28.39 -32.20
CA LEU A 202 -24.56 -29.82 -32.28
C LEU A 202 -24.46 -30.26 -33.74
N SER A 203 -25.39 -29.83 -34.59
CA SER A 203 -25.33 -30.07 -36.04
C SER A 203 -24.10 -29.45 -36.66
N PHE A 204 -23.72 -28.22 -36.27
CA PHE A 204 -22.48 -27.61 -36.70
C PHE A 204 -21.27 -28.45 -36.31
N LYS A 205 -21.18 -28.87 -35.05
CA LYS A 205 -20.04 -29.64 -34.55
C LYS A 205 -19.89 -31.00 -35.25
N GLN A 206 -21.01 -31.68 -35.52
CA GLN A 206 -21.03 -32.94 -36.25
C GLN A 206 -20.46 -32.79 -37.66
N GLU A 207 -20.96 -31.83 -38.45
CA GLU A 207 -20.50 -31.58 -39.83
C GLU A 207 -19.12 -30.91 -39.91
N TRP A 208 -18.71 -30.21 -38.85
CA TRP A 208 -17.40 -29.58 -38.79
C TRP A 208 -16.25 -30.59 -38.81
N GLY A 209 -16.47 -31.82 -38.34
CA GLY A 209 -15.50 -32.91 -38.46
C GLY A 209 -14.16 -32.62 -37.77
N ASN A 210 -14.19 -31.87 -36.65
CA ASN A 210 -13.00 -31.56 -35.82
C ASN A 210 -11.82 -30.91 -36.56
N ARG A 211 -12.07 -30.20 -37.67
CA ARG A 211 -11.03 -29.49 -38.44
C ARG A 211 -10.31 -28.37 -37.69
N CYS A 212 -10.94 -27.84 -36.65
CA CYS A 212 -10.43 -26.75 -35.79
C CYS A 212 -11.17 -26.82 -34.43
N PRO A 213 -10.54 -26.43 -33.31
CA PRO A 213 -11.23 -26.29 -32.02
C PRO A 213 -12.49 -25.44 -32.12
N VAL A 214 -13.56 -25.88 -31.45
CA VAL A 214 -14.86 -25.18 -31.44
C VAL A 214 -15.18 -24.71 -30.04
N VAL A 215 -15.44 -23.41 -29.92
CA VAL A 215 -15.82 -22.70 -28.69
C VAL A 215 -17.32 -22.41 -28.72
N ILE A 216 -18.00 -22.51 -27.57
CA ILE A 216 -19.43 -22.25 -27.45
C ILE A 216 -19.78 -21.36 -26.25
N VAL A 217 -20.94 -20.72 -26.32
CA VAL A 217 -21.46 -19.79 -25.30
C VAL A 217 -22.90 -20.19 -24.94
N PRO A 218 -23.10 -21.13 -23.99
CA PRO A 218 -24.40 -21.73 -23.69
C PRO A 218 -25.33 -20.85 -22.84
N THR A 219 -25.29 -19.53 -22.98
CA THR A 219 -26.12 -18.60 -22.20
C THR A 219 -27.62 -18.81 -22.43
N LYS A 220 -28.04 -19.12 -23.67
CA LYS A 220 -29.46 -19.34 -24.01
C LYS A 220 -29.89 -20.80 -23.87
N TYR A 221 -29.01 -21.74 -24.18
CA TYR A 221 -29.23 -23.19 -24.09
C TYR A 221 -28.58 -23.80 -22.84
N TYR A 222 -28.62 -23.07 -21.73
CA TYR A 222 -27.98 -23.40 -20.44
C TYR A 222 -28.50 -24.69 -19.80
N ALA A 223 -29.70 -25.14 -20.19
CA ALA A 223 -30.29 -26.38 -19.70
C ALA A 223 -29.64 -27.64 -20.30
N THR A 224 -28.81 -27.49 -21.33
CA THR A 224 -28.10 -28.60 -21.96
C THR A 224 -27.04 -29.14 -20.99
N PRO A 225 -27.06 -30.45 -20.64
CA PRO A 225 -26.04 -31.02 -19.78
C PRO A 225 -24.65 -30.90 -20.38
N THR A 226 -23.66 -30.51 -19.58
CA THR A 226 -22.28 -30.30 -20.04
C THR A 226 -21.66 -31.55 -20.67
N ASP A 227 -22.06 -32.75 -20.25
CA ASP A 227 -21.59 -34.01 -20.85
C ASP A 227 -21.95 -34.15 -22.32
N VAL A 228 -23.04 -33.51 -22.78
CA VAL A 228 -23.36 -33.44 -24.21
C VAL A 228 -22.24 -32.72 -24.95
N PHE A 229 -21.73 -31.61 -24.42
CA PHE A 229 -20.62 -30.88 -25.03
C PHE A 229 -19.31 -31.68 -25.02
N ARG A 230 -19.04 -32.43 -23.94
CA ARG A 230 -17.89 -33.34 -23.86
C ARG A 230 -17.96 -34.43 -24.91
N GLN A 231 -19.11 -35.10 -25.04
CA GLN A 231 -19.33 -36.18 -25.99
C GLN A 231 -19.17 -35.74 -27.45
N HIS A 232 -19.57 -34.49 -27.77
CA HIS A 232 -19.41 -33.93 -29.10
C HIS A 232 -18.03 -33.30 -29.33
N GLY A 233 -17.13 -33.32 -28.34
CA GLY A 233 -15.74 -32.85 -28.48
C GLY A 233 -15.60 -31.34 -28.66
N PHE A 234 -16.46 -30.53 -28.02
CA PHE A 234 -16.22 -29.08 -27.93
C PHE A 234 -14.95 -28.80 -27.12
N SER A 235 -14.24 -27.72 -27.45
CA SER A 235 -12.95 -27.39 -26.85
C SER A 235 -13.11 -26.49 -25.63
N ILE A 236 -13.82 -25.35 -25.76
CA ILE A 236 -14.03 -24.41 -24.66
C ILE A 236 -15.50 -24.05 -24.53
N VAL A 237 -16.01 -24.05 -23.29
CA VAL A 237 -17.28 -23.43 -22.91
C VAL A 237 -17.02 -22.10 -22.21
N ILE A 238 -17.73 -21.05 -22.63
CA ILE A 238 -17.64 -19.71 -22.05
C ILE A 238 -18.88 -19.42 -21.19
N TRP A 239 -18.67 -19.12 -19.90
CA TRP A 239 -19.70 -18.59 -19.01
C TRP A 239 -19.78 -17.06 -19.12
N ALA A 240 -20.48 -16.56 -20.15
CA ALA A 240 -20.19 -15.24 -20.72
C ALA A 240 -20.62 -13.97 -19.97
N ASN A 241 -21.51 -14.00 -18.96
CA ASN A 241 -22.00 -12.76 -18.30
C ASN A 241 -22.60 -12.98 -16.89
N HIS A 242 -22.29 -14.11 -16.26
CA HIS A 242 -22.96 -14.53 -15.02
C HIS A 242 -22.45 -13.77 -13.80
N MET A 243 -21.18 -13.33 -13.79
CA MET A 243 -20.62 -12.55 -12.69
C MET A 243 -21.26 -11.17 -12.66
N LEU A 244 -21.36 -10.49 -13.81
CA LEU A 244 -22.05 -9.21 -13.90
C LEU A 244 -23.53 -9.33 -13.48
N ARG A 245 -24.27 -10.33 -13.99
CA ARG A 245 -25.69 -10.51 -13.66
C ARG A 245 -25.91 -10.73 -12.16
N THR A 246 -25.02 -11.49 -11.53
CA THR A 246 -25.04 -11.71 -10.07
C THR A 246 -24.77 -10.41 -9.32
N ALA A 247 -23.74 -9.66 -9.73
CA ALA A 247 -23.40 -8.37 -9.12
C ALA A 247 -24.57 -7.38 -9.22
N VAL A 248 -25.20 -7.25 -10.40
CA VAL A 248 -26.37 -6.38 -10.62
C VAL A 248 -27.50 -6.74 -9.66
N ALA A 249 -27.85 -8.02 -9.54
CA ALA A 249 -28.92 -8.47 -8.64
C ALA A 249 -28.61 -8.14 -7.17
N ALA A 250 -27.36 -8.39 -6.72
CA ALA A 250 -26.92 -8.10 -5.36
C ALA A 250 -26.88 -6.59 -5.07
N MET A 251 -26.34 -5.80 -5.98
CA MET A 251 -26.27 -4.34 -5.86
C MET A 251 -27.68 -3.71 -5.79
N GLN A 252 -28.58 -4.11 -6.68
CA GLN A 252 -29.96 -3.61 -6.69
C GLN A 252 -30.70 -3.94 -5.40
N LYS A 253 -30.57 -5.18 -4.91
CA LYS A 253 -31.18 -5.60 -3.65
C LYS A 253 -30.62 -4.81 -2.47
N THR A 254 -29.30 -4.69 -2.37
CA THR A 254 -28.61 -3.99 -1.29
C THR A 254 -28.98 -2.50 -1.26
N ALA A 255 -28.92 -1.82 -2.41
CA ALA A 255 -29.26 -0.41 -2.51
C ALA A 255 -30.71 -0.12 -2.08
N ARG A 256 -31.66 -1.00 -2.45
CA ARG A 256 -33.06 -0.89 -2.02
C ARG A 256 -33.20 -1.02 -0.51
N THR A 257 -32.63 -2.08 0.07
CA THR A 257 -32.70 -2.33 1.52
C THR A 257 -32.04 -1.21 2.32
N LEU A 258 -30.87 -0.72 1.90
CA LEU A 258 -30.22 0.41 2.55
C LEU A 258 -31.09 1.68 2.55
N LYS A 259 -31.83 1.92 1.46
CA LYS A 259 -32.72 3.07 1.38
C LYS A 259 -34.00 2.92 2.20
N GLU A 260 -34.52 1.70 2.32
CA GLU A 260 -35.72 1.38 3.10
C GLU A 260 -35.43 1.40 4.62
N ASP A 261 -34.29 0.85 5.03
CA ASP A 261 -33.96 0.65 6.46
C ASP A 261 -33.20 1.85 7.07
N GLU A 262 -32.47 2.62 6.27
CA GLU A 262 -31.60 3.74 6.70
C GLU A 262 -30.56 3.37 7.79
N HIS A 263 -30.20 2.08 7.88
CA HIS A 263 -29.12 1.55 8.71
C HIS A 263 -28.52 0.26 8.11
N LEU A 264 -27.38 -0.20 8.62
CA LEU A 264 -26.64 -1.34 8.05
C LEU A 264 -26.98 -2.74 8.63
N LEU A 265 -27.69 -2.81 9.76
CA LEU A 265 -27.88 -4.06 10.52
C LEU A 265 -28.45 -5.24 9.70
N SER A 266 -29.31 -4.97 8.73
CA SER A 266 -29.95 -6.00 7.89
C SER A 266 -29.06 -6.49 6.73
N ILE A 267 -27.93 -5.83 6.48
CA ILE A 267 -27.04 -6.03 5.33
C ILE A 267 -25.66 -6.54 5.72
N GLU A 268 -25.12 -6.16 6.87
CA GLU A 268 -23.70 -6.42 7.22
C GLU A 268 -23.31 -7.90 7.09
N ASP A 269 -24.16 -8.82 7.56
CA ASP A 269 -23.92 -10.29 7.47
C ASP A 269 -24.15 -10.89 6.06
N LYS A 270 -24.53 -10.08 5.07
CA LYS A 270 -24.89 -10.51 3.69
C LYS A 270 -23.92 -9.98 2.64
N VAL A 271 -22.93 -9.19 3.03
CA VAL A 271 -21.90 -8.64 2.14
C VAL A 271 -20.52 -9.18 2.54
N ALA A 272 -19.54 -9.05 1.64
CA ALA A 272 -18.16 -9.35 1.99
C ALA A 272 -17.68 -8.35 3.07
N PRO A 273 -16.97 -8.81 4.11
CA PRO A 273 -16.38 -7.91 5.07
C PRO A 273 -15.31 -7.05 4.39
N VAL A 274 -15.04 -5.86 4.92
CA VAL A 274 -14.01 -4.95 4.37
C VAL A 274 -12.63 -5.61 4.33
N SER A 275 -12.31 -6.49 5.29
CA SER A 275 -11.08 -7.27 5.31
C SER A 275 -10.91 -8.17 4.08
N GLU A 276 -12.00 -8.69 3.52
CA GLU A 276 -11.96 -9.49 2.27
C GLU A 276 -11.61 -8.59 1.07
N ILE A 277 -12.07 -7.34 1.06
CA ILE A 277 -11.69 -6.36 0.02
C ILE A 277 -10.19 -6.07 0.09
N PHE A 278 -9.63 -5.87 1.30
CA PHE A 278 -8.19 -5.68 1.47
C PHE A 278 -7.37 -6.91 1.05
N ARG A 279 -7.87 -8.12 1.32
CA ARG A 279 -7.23 -9.37 0.86
C ARG A 279 -7.19 -9.43 -0.67
N LEU A 280 -8.31 -9.16 -1.35
CA LEU A 280 -8.38 -9.13 -2.81
C LEU A 280 -7.53 -8.02 -3.44
N GLN A 281 -7.31 -6.90 -2.72
CA GLN A 281 -6.38 -5.84 -3.12
C GLN A 281 -4.90 -6.20 -2.89
N ASN A 282 -4.62 -7.29 -2.20
CA ASN A 282 -3.29 -7.70 -1.75
C ASN A 282 -2.61 -6.65 -0.84
N ALA A 283 -3.38 -6.06 0.08
CA ALA A 283 -2.87 -5.04 1.00
C ALA A 283 -1.68 -5.54 1.87
N ALA A 284 -1.61 -6.85 2.14
CA ALA A 284 -0.49 -7.46 2.84
C ALA A 284 0.85 -7.31 2.09
N GLU A 285 0.85 -7.42 0.75
CA GLU A 285 2.07 -7.21 -0.04
C GLU A 285 2.57 -5.78 0.05
N LEU A 286 1.65 -4.80 0.07
CA LEU A 286 1.99 -3.39 0.28
C LEU A 286 2.59 -3.18 1.68
N GLN A 287 1.97 -3.72 2.74
CA GLN A 287 2.50 -3.64 4.09
C GLN A 287 3.91 -4.25 4.18
N ASP A 288 4.12 -5.43 3.60
CA ASP A 288 5.44 -6.08 3.54
C ASP A 288 6.45 -5.24 2.76
N ALA A 289 6.02 -4.48 1.74
CA ALA A 289 6.87 -3.56 1.01
C ALA A 289 7.19 -2.30 1.85
N GLU A 290 6.23 -1.76 2.57
CA GLU A 290 6.42 -0.62 3.48
C GLU A 290 7.42 -0.97 4.58
N ASP A 291 7.29 -2.14 5.22
CA ASP A 291 8.22 -2.62 6.25
C ASP A 291 9.67 -2.79 5.73
N ARG A 292 9.81 -3.09 4.43
CA ARG A 292 11.11 -3.29 3.78
C ARG A 292 11.75 -2.00 3.28
N TYR A 293 10.94 -1.09 2.74
CA TYR A 293 11.43 0.05 1.96
C TYR A 293 11.20 1.40 2.62
N LEU A 294 10.29 1.50 3.60
CA LEU A 294 10.15 2.69 4.42
C LEU A 294 11.05 2.60 5.65
N PRO A 295 11.66 3.73 6.08
CA PRO A 295 12.32 3.78 7.38
C PRO A 295 11.31 3.39 8.45
N ARG A 296 11.66 2.45 9.33
CA ARG A 296 10.82 2.14 10.50
C ARG A 296 10.54 3.42 11.27
N GLY A 297 9.28 3.84 11.26
CA GLY A 297 8.81 4.96 12.06
C GLY A 297 8.93 4.65 13.54
N ALA A 298 8.89 5.70 14.35
CA ALA A 298 8.94 5.64 15.80
C ALA A 298 7.62 5.17 16.45
N GLU A 299 6.86 4.29 15.80
CA GLU A 299 5.47 3.96 16.16
C GLU A 299 5.33 3.35 17.56
N ASP A 300 6.40 2.74 18.08
CA ASP A 300 6.51 2.22 19.46
C ASP A 300 7.43 3.07 20.36
N THR A 301 7.56 4.37 20.06
CA THR A 301 8.40 5.31 20.83
C THR A 301 7.56 6.47 21.39
N CYS A 302 7.75 6.72 22.68
CA CYS A 302 7.17 7.84 23.42
C CYS A 302 8.25 8.92 23.64
N ALA A 303 7.85 10.19 23.62
CA ALA A 303 8.69 11.29 24.06
C ALA A 303 8.22 11.85 25.42
N ILE A 304 9.16 12.10 26.33
CA ILE A 304 8.94 12.82 27.59
C ILE A 304 9.68 14.15 27.51
N VAL A 305 8.95 15.26 27.55
CA VAL A 305 9.49 16.61 27.54
C VAL A 305 9.42 17.20 28.95
N LEU A 306 10.57 17.49 29.55
CA LEU A 306 10.67 18.08 30.88
C LEU A 306 10.55 19.61 30.79
N ALA A 307 9.39 20.16 31.16
CA ALA A 307 9.03 21.55 30.95
C ALA A 307 8.57 22.28 32.24
N ALA A 308 9.04 21.83 33.41
CA ALA A 308 8.58 22.34 34.70
C ALA A 308 9.25 23.66 35.15
N SER A 309 10.31 24.10 34.49
CA SER A 309 11.15 25.22 34.90
C SER A 309 10.60 26.59 34.48
N ARG A 310 10.84 27.61 35.33
CA ARG A 310 10.62 29.02 34.97
C ARG A 310 11.62 29.51 33.92
N GLY A 311 12.92 29.20 34.07
CA GLY A 311 13.98 29.82 33.26
C GLY A 311 14.27 31.28 33.66
N LYS A 312 14.67 31.52 34.92
CA LYS A 312 14.83 32.87 35.49
C LYS A 312 15.75 33.81 34.70
N GLU A 313 16.71 33.26 33.95
CA GLU A 313 17.66 34.03 33.13
C GLU A 313 17.00 34.76 31.94
N LEU A 314 15.78 34.36 31.55
CA LEU A 314 15.00 35.02 30.51
C LEU A 314 14.18 36.22 31.01
N GLY A 315 14.29 36.58 32.29
CA GLY A 315 13.69 37.78 32.86
C GLY A 315 12.16 37.85 32.69
N GLU A 316 11.68 38.95 32.11
CA GLU A 316 10.26 39.27 31.91
C GLU A 316 9.55 38.27 30.97
N LEU A 317 10.27 37.64 30.03
CA LEU A 317 9.69 36.66 29.10
C LEU A 317 9.10 35.42 29.80
N THR A 318 9.52 35.16 31.04
CA THR A 318 9.08 34.02 31.85
C THR A 318 8.37 34.44 33.13
N GLU A 319 7.88 35.68 33.19
CA GLU A 319 7.12 36.15 34.36
C GLU A 319 5.75 35.48 34.42
N GLN A 320 5.03 35.44 33.30
CA GLN A 320 3.67 34.91 33.23
C GLN A 320 3.56 33.52 32.58
N GLN A 321 4.68 32.94 32.15
CA GLN A 321 4.72 31.65 31.45
C GLN A 321 6.04 30.91 31.74
N PRO A 322 6.10 29.58 31.58
CA PRO A 322 7.35 28.83 31.69
C PRO A 322 8.22 29.02 30.44
N LYS A 323 9.50 28.69 30.61
CA LYS A 323 10.53 28.78 29.57
C LYS A 323 10.11 28.14 28.24
N THR A 324 9.48 26.97 28.28
CA THR A 324 9.02 26.22 27.09
C THR A 324 7.96 26.95 26.25
N MET A 325 7.28 27.94 26.83
CA MET A 325 6.23 28.71 26.16
C MET A 325 6.71 30.05 25.62
N VAL A 326 8.00 30.38 25.79
CA VAL A 326 8.60 31.54 25.12
C VAL A 326 8.52 31.34 23.61
N SER A 327 8.06 32.37 22.90
CA SER A 327 7.85 32.31 21.45
C SER A 327 9.12 32.66 20.68
N ILE A 328 9.41 31.86 19.67
CA ILE A 328 10.41 32.12 18.64
C ILE A 328 9.64 32.33 17.34
N GLN A 329 9.84 33.47 16.69
CA GLN A 329 9.08 33.86 15.49
C GLN A 329 7.56 33.69 15.65
N GLY A 330 7.02 33.95 16.85
CA GLY A 330 5.58 33.83 17.13
C GLY A 330 5.10 32.43 17.52
N THR A 331 5.97 31.41 17.49
CA THR A 331 5.63 30.03 17.84
C THR A 331 6.32 29.60 19.15
N PRO A 332 5.62 29.01 20.13
CA PRO A 332 6.24 28.55 21.37
C PRO A 332 7.33 27.50 21.13
N ILE A 333 8.42 27.52 21.91
CA ILE A 333 9.49 26.50 21.86
C ILE A 333 8.92 25.08 21.91
N LEU A 334 7.94 24.84 22.79
CA LEU A 334 7.29 23.53 22.91
C LEU A 334 6.66 23.06 21.58
N SER A 335 6.10 23.97 20.80
CA SER A 335 5.49 23.63 19.51
C SER A 335 6.55 23.12 18.52
N HIS A 336 7.71 23.78 18.46
CA HIS A 336 8.82 23.33 17.62
C HIS A 336 9.35 21.95 18.05
N ILE A 337 9.45 21.69 19.36
CA ILE A 337 9.84 20.39 19.91
C ILE A 337 8.83 19.30 19.50
N VAL A 338 7.54 19.59 19.64
CA VAL A 338 6.46 18.69 19.25
C VAL A 338 6.48 18.43 17.75
N ASP A 339 6.71 19.44 16.92
CA ASP A 339 6.83 19.29 15.47
C ASP A 339 8.03 18.43 15.07
N ALA A 340 9.17 18.57 15.75
CA ALA A 340 10.35 17.75 15.50
C ALA A 340 10.10 16.26 15.81
N TYR A 341 9.36 15.95 16.89
CA TYR A 341 8.92 14.58 17.21
C TYR A 341 7.87 14.06 16.22
N ASN A 342 6.87 14.89 15.91
CA ASN A 342 5.82 14.55 14.97
C ASN A 342 6.34 14.24 13.56
N ALA A 343 7.38 14.94 13.11
CA ALA A 343 8.01 14.77 11.82
C ALA A 343 8.70 13.41 11.66
N VAL A 344 8.96 12.68 12.75
CA VAL A 344 9.56 11.34 12.74
C VAL A 344 8.60 10.24 13.22
N GLY A 345 7.31 10.58 13.35
CA GLY A 345 6.26 9.63 13.72
C GLY A 345 6.04 9.43 15.22
N ILE A 346 6.73 10.17 16.10
CA ILE A 346 6.48 10.12 17.55
C ILE A 346 5.22 10.94 17.85
N LYS A 347 4.10 10.26 18.11
CA LYS A 347 2.81 10.88 18.44
C LYS A 347 2.45 10.82 19.92
N ASP A 348 2.97 9.84 20.65
CA ASP A 348 2.82 9.77 22.10
C ASP A 348 3.85 10.68 22.79
N ILE A 349 3.42 11.90 23.13
CA ILE A 349 4.27 12.92 23.74
C ILE A 349 3.69 13.31 25.10
N VAL A 350 4.49 13.10 26.14
CA VAL A 350 4.21 13.47 27.53
C VAL A 350 4.99 14.73 27.89
N VAL A 351 4.31 15.77 28.35
CA VAL A 351 4.93 17.02 28.80
C VAL A 351 4.78 17.16 30.31
N VAL A 352 5.91 17.28 31.02
CA VAL A 352 5.91 17.49 32.47
C VAL A 352 5.91 18.98 32.79
N ARG A 353 4.84 19.45 33.43
CA ARG A 353 4.60 20.87 33.73
C ARG A 353 4.90 21.19 35.19
N GLY A 354 5.13 22.47 35.48
CA GLY A 354 5.40 22.94 36.84
C GLY A 354 5.06 24.42 36.96
N TYR A 355 6.06 25.29 36.84
CA TYR A 355 5.85 26.74 36.89
C TYR A 355 4.79 27.19 35.87
N LYS A 356 3.73 27.85 36.35
CA LYS A 356 2.62 28.36 35.53
C LYS A 356 2.02 27.29 34.58
N LYS A 357 1.92 26.04 35.04
CA LYS A 357 1.49 24.87 34.24
C LYS A 357 0.25 25.07 33.36
N GLU A 358 -0.72 25.89 33.77
CA GLU A 358 -1.95 26.16 33.01
C GLU A 358 -1.70 26.84 31.65
N THR A 359 -0.55 27.51 31.46
CA THR A 359 -0.20 28.12 30.18
C THR A 359 0.38 27.11 29.18
N VAL A 360 0.68 25.87 29.61
CA VAL A 360 1.17 24.79 28.75
C VAL A 360 -0.01 23.91 28.37
N ASN A 361 -0.61 24.23 27.22
CA ASN A 361 -1.93 23.73 26.82
C ASN A 361 -2.04 23.41 25.30
N LEU A 362 -0.94 23.05 24.65
CA LEU A 362 -0.97 22.57 23.26
C LEU A 362 -1.90 21.35 23.11
N PRO A 363 -2.64 21.24 22.00
CA PRO A 363 -3.55 20.12 21.77
C PRO A 363 -2.77 18.81 21.52
N ASN A 364 -3.45 17.68 21.74
CA ASN A 364 -2.95 16.33 21.43
C ASN A 364 -1.66 15.92 22.18
N LEU A 365 -1.42 16.46 23.39
CA LEU A 365 -0.33 16.05 24.28
C LEU A 365 -0.88 15.47 25.59
N THR A 366 -0.10 14.60 26.22
CA THR A 366 -0.37 14.13 27.58
C THR A 366 0.36 15.00 28.59
N TYR A 367 -0.32 15.44 29.65
CA TYR A 367 0.27 16.32 30.67
C TYR A 367 0.44 15.63 32.01
N VAL A 368 1.60 15.86 32.64
CA VAL A 368 1.91 15.39 33.99
C VAL A 368 2.39 16.59 34.81
N ASP A 369 1.80 16.79 35.99
CA ASP A 369 2.11 17.95 36.81
C ASP A 369 3.13 17.64 37.90
N ASN A 370 4.17 18.44 37.97
CA ASN A 370 5.07 18.51 39.12
C ASN A 370 4.78 19.78 39.94
N ASP A 371 3.82 19.68 40.86
CA ASP A 371 3.48 20.81 41.75
C ASP A 371 4.62 21.20 42.70
N ASP A 372 5.53 20.26 42.99
CA ASP A 372 6.71 20.45 43.84
C ASP A 372 7.94 20.98 43.07
N PHE A 373 7.77 21.53 41.85
CA PHE A 373 8.86 21.93 40.96
C PHE A 373 9.87 22.93 41.59
N ALA A 374 9.45 23.72 42.58
CA ALA A 374 10.32 24.69 43.26
C ALA A 374 11.35 24.01 44.19
N GLU A 375 11.01 22.84 44.71
CA GLU A 375 11.81 22.07 45.68
C GLU A 375 12.46 20.84 45.06
N THR A 376 12.06 20.46 43.84
CA THR A 376 12.48 19.23 43.18
C THR A 376 13.29 19.48 41.91
N GLY A 377 14.04 18.46 41.47
CA GLY A 377 14.86 18.49 40.25
C GLY A 377 14.27 17.69 39.10
N GLU A 378 15.00 17.60 38.01
CA GLU A 378 14.57 16.94 36.76
C GLU A 378 14.24 15.46 36.96
N LEU A 379 14.98 14.76 37.84
CA LEU A 379 14.72 13.35 38.11
C LEU A 379 13.35 13.10 38.74
N HIS A 380 12.85 14.05 39.54
CA HIS A 380 11.52 13.94 40.13
C HIS A 380 10.43 14.12 39.07
N SER A 381 10.61 15.10 38.19
CA SER A 381 9.74 15.32 37.02
C SER A 381 9.71 14.09 36.10
N LEU A 382 10.87 13.51 35.81
CA LEU A 382 10.99 12.30 35.00
C LEU A 382 10.32 11.09 35.68
N LEU A 383 10.51 10.91 36.99
CA LEU A 383 9.86 9.81 37.72
C LEU A 383 8.34 9.92 37.66
N LYS A 384 7.77 11.12 37.86
CA LYS A 384 6.32 11.34 37.75
C LYS A 384 5.80 10.95 36.36
N ALA A 385 6.51 11.32 35.29
CA ALA A 385 6.15 10.95 33.92
C ALA A 385 6.24 9.44 33.66
N LEU A 386 7.28 8.77 34.15
CA LEU A 386 7.42 7.32 34.00
C LEU A 386 6.33 6.56 34.75
N GLN A 387 5.93 7.04 35.94
CA GLN A 387 4.91 6.41 36.77
C GLN A 387 3.47 6.66 36.31
N SER A 388 3.21 7.78 35.61
CA SER A 388 1.86 8.10 35.10
C SER A 388 1.45 7.27 33.88
N ARG A 389 2.36 6.48 33.30
CA ARG A 389 2.14 5.81 32.01
C ARG A 389 1.24 4.58 32.12
N LYS A 390 0.13 4.70 31.41
CA LYS A 390 -0.91 3.73 31.04
C LYS A 390 -0.56 2.80 29.86
N GLY A 391 0.03 1.62 30.00
CA GLY A 391 0.11 0.69 28.84
C GLY A 391 1.40 -0.14 28.67
N PRO A 392 1.62 -0.73 27.48
CA PRO A 392 2.80 -1.55 27.21
C PRO A 392 4.09 -0.72 27.24
N ALA A 393 5.20 -1.36 27.61
CA ALA A 393 6.49 -0.69 27.67
C ALA A 393 6.97 -0.30 26.25
N GLN A 394 7.25 0.98 26.05
CA GLN A 394 7.72 1.54 24.79
C GLN A 394 9.11 2.15 24.97
N SER A 395 9.85 2.27 23.86
CA SER A 395 11.07 3.09 23.85
C SER A 395 10.71 4.51 24.26
N THR A 396 11.56 5.14 25.06
CA THR A 396 11.26 6.46 25.65
C THR A 396 12.42 7.39 25.36
N ILE A 397 12.16 8.50 24.69
CA ILE A 397 13.11 9.60 24.50
C ILE A 397 12.76 10.70 25.50
N VAL A 398 13.69 11.07 26.35
CA VAL A 398 13.56 12.19 27.29
C VAL A 398 14.35 13.37 26.72
N SER A 399 13.73 14.54 26.69
CA SER A 399 14.36 15.81 26.34
C SER A 399 13.90 16.93 27.25
N TYR A 400 14.63 18.04 27.28
CA TYR A 400 14.17 19.24 27.98
C TYR A 400 13.25 20.10 27.10
N GLY A 401 12.36 20.86 27.74
CA GLY A 401 11.38 21.73 27.07
C GLY A 401 11.95 23.05 26.55
N ASP A 402 13.25 23.25 26.67
CA ASP A 402 13.99 24.46 26.31
C ASP A 402 15.12 24.22 25.30
N VAL A 403 15.22 22.99 24.81
CA VAL A 403 16.20 22.58 23.80
C VAL A 403 15.47 22.38 22.47
N LEU A 404 15.80 23.21 21.49
CA LEU A 404 15.41 23.00 20.08
C LEU A 404 16.37 22.04 19.40
N PHE A 405 15.85 21.27 18.44
CA PHE A 405 16.61 20.27 17.71
C PHE A 405 15.96 19.95 16.37
N ASN A 406 16.77 19.58 15.40
CA ASN A 406 16.28 19.11 14.11
C ASN A 406 15.79 17.66 14.20
N LYS A 407 14.85 17.30 13.31
CA LYS A 407 14.24 15.96 13.19
C LYS A 407 15.24 14.80 13.10
N TYR A 408 16.47 15.06 12.63
CA TYR A 408 17.55 14.07 12.59
C TYR A 408 17.87 13.48 13.98
N ILE A 409 17.79 14.28 15.04
CA ILE A 409 18.10 13.83 16.41
C ILE A 409 17.13 12.73 16.88
N PRO A 410 15.80 12.96 16.94
CA PRO A 410 14.88 11.90 17.33
C PRO A 410 14.86 10.75 16.32
N GLN A 411 15.03 11.02 15.01
CA GLN A 411 15.12 9.96 14.00
C GLN A 411 16.27 8.99 14.30
N THR A 412 17.45 9.51 14.66
CA THR A 412 18.62 8.68 14.98
C THR A 412 18.41 7.91 16.28
N LEU A 413 17.84 8.55 17.32
CA LEU A 413 17.54 7.86 18.59
C LEU A 413 16.55 6.69 18.42
N CYS A 414 15.58 6.82 17.52
CA CYS A 414 14.65 5.73 17.20
C CYS A 414 15.33 4.53 16.51
N GLN A 415 16.42 4.76 15.79
CA GLN A 415 17.19 3.71 15.13
C GLN A 415 18.19 3.02 16.08
N GLU A 416 18.46 3.59 17.26
CA GLU A 416 19.40 3.01 18.21
C GLU A 416 18.81 1.81 18.95
N ILE A 417 19.51 0.69 18.84
CA ILE A 417 19.13 -0.58 19.48
C ILE A 417 19.61 -0.71 20.92
N ASP A 418 20.64 0.04 21.33
CA ASP A 418 21.20 -0.04 22.68
C ASP A 418 20.18 0.48 23.72
N ASP A 419 20.20 -0.11 24.92
CA ASP A 419 19.19 0.11 25.96
C ASP A 419 19.15 1.53 26.51
N CYS A 420 20.29 2.21 26.51
CA CYS A 420 20.44 3.58 26.98
C CYS A 420 21.33 4.34 26.01
N ALA A 421 20.84 5.42 25.42
CA ALA A 421 21.59 6.25 24.47
C ALA A 421 21.43 7.74 24.74
N ILE A 422 22.49 8.50 24.50
CA ILE A 422 22.53 9.97 24.62
C ILE A 422 23.16 10.59 23.38
N PHE A 423 22.83 11.87 23.15
CA PHE A 423 23.48 12.70 22.14
C PHE A 423 24.54 13.61 22.76
N VAL A 424 25.69 13.70 22.11
CA VAL A 424 26.82 14.54 22.49
C VAL A 424 27.21 15.43 21.32
N ASP A 425 27.24 16.74 21.56
CA ASP A 425 27.79 17.69 20.60
C ASP A 425 29.30 17.71 20.70
N SER A 426 29.95 17.38 19.58
CA SER A 426 31.40 17.40 19.47
C SER A 426 31.96 18.82 19.24
N ASN A 427 31.14 19.78 18.82
CA ASN A 427 31.52 21.19 18.65
C ASN A 427 31.36 22.00 19.95
N TRP A 428 31.90 21.48 21.05
CA TRP A 428 31.73 22.07 22.38
C TRP A 428 32.51 23.37 22.59
N GLN A 429 33.50 23.65 21.75
CA GLN A 429 34.40 24.82 21.89
C GLN A 429 33.69 26.14 21.56
N GLU A 430 32.64 26.08 20.75
CA GLU A 430 31.79 27.22 20.39
C GLU A 430 30.61 27.41 21.35
N GLN A 431 30.37 26.45 22.26
CA GLN A 431 29.25 26.48 23.21
C GLN A 431 29.68 26.96 24.60
N THR A 432 29.76 28.28 24.78
CA THR A 432 30.18 28.92 26.03
C THR A 432 29.12 28.86 27.16
N SER A 433 27.85 28.64 26.83
CA SER A 433 26.72 28.60 27.78
C SER A 433 26.61 27.27 28.54
N TYR A 434 26.88 26.14 27.89
CA TYR A 434 26.67 24.79 28.48
C TYR A 434 27.78 24.31 29.43
N ALA A 435 28.97 24.94 29.36
CA ALA A 435 30.05 24.73 30.32
C ALA A 435 29.62 25.02 31.78
N ARG A 436 28.55 25.79 31.97
CA ARG A 436 28.03 26.17 33.30
C ARG A 436 27.21 25.08 33.99
N LEU A 437 26.69 24.07 33.28
CA LEU A 437 25.68 23.13 33.82
C LEU A 437 26.15 21.68 34.09
N GLY A 438 27.43 21.32 33.88
CA GLY A 438 27.89 19.96 34.21
C GLY A 438 28.02 19.00 33.04
N GLY A 439 27.81 19.45 31.81
CA GLY A 439 27.54 18.57 30.66
C GLY A 439 28.74 18.02 29.89
N PHE A 440 29.99 18.30 30.29
CA PHE A 440 31.16 17.79 29.55
C PHE A 440 31.24 16.27 29.62
N THR A 441 31.62 15.66 28.51
CA THR A 441 31.69 14.20 28.35
C THR A 441 33.10 13.75 27.95
N GLU A 442 33.56 12.67 28.57
CA GLU A 442 34.63 11.82 28.04
C GLU A 442 33.97 10.56 27.50
N CYS A 443 34.31 10.17 26.28
CA CYS A 443 33.78 8.98 25.61
C CYS A 443 34.89 7.97 25.31
N THR A 444 34.52 6.74 24.97
CA THR A 444 35.50 5.70 24.60
C THR A 444 36.42 6.12 23.46
N ILE A 445 35.89 6.84 22.47
CA ILE A 445 36.62 7.37 21.32
C ILE A 445 36.08 8.79 21.02
N PRO A 446 36.93 9.81 20.77
CA PRO A 446 36.49 11.13 20.33
C PRO A 446 35.87 11.10 18.93
N ASN A 447 35.01 12.09 18.61
CA ASN A 447 34.40 12.21 17.28
C ASN A 447 35.46 12.47 16.19
N THR A 448 35.97 11.39 15.60
CA THR A 448 37.04 11.37 14.60
C THR A 448 36.68 10.36 13.52
N ARG A 449 37.43 10.29 12.41
CA ARG A 449 37.18 9.26 11.36
C ARG A 449 37.14 7.82 11.90
N LYS A 450 37.86 7.53 12.99
CA LYS A 450 37.85 6.21 13.65
C LYS A 450 36.54 5.89 14.37
N ALA A 451 35.74 6.92 14.69
CA ALA A 451 34.44 6.77 15.36
C ALA A 451 33.32 6.32 14.41
N PHE A 452 33.48 6.49 13.09
CA PHE A 452 32.42 6.27 12.09
C PHE A 452 31.85 4.85 12.08
N ASN A 453 32.66 3.84 12.40
CA ASN A 453 32.25 2.42 12.45
C ASN A 453 32.35 1.82 13.87
N ALA A 454 32.54 2.64 14.91
CA ALA A 454 32.73 2.16 16.27
C ALA A 454 31.50 2.42 17.13
N LYS A 455 31.18 1.48 18.03
CA LYS A 455 30.27 1.75 19.13
C LYS A 455 31.00 2.55 20.21
N ILE A 456 30.52 3.77 20.40
CA ILE A 456 31.03 4.77 21.33
C ILE A 456 30.15 4.75 22.58
N TYR A 457 30.80 4.75 23.75
CA TYR A 457 30.13 4.75 25.04
C TYR A 457 30.66 5.89 25.91
N LEU A 458 29.81 6.36 26.82
CA LEU A 458 30.16 7.38 27.80
C LEU A 458 31.13 6.77 28.84
N LYS A 459 32.22 7.47 29.14
CA LYS A 459 33.17 7.12 30.21
C LYS A 459 32.98 8.01 31.44
N GLN A 460 32.89 9.31 31.23
CA GLN A 460 32.72 10.30 32.30
C GLN A 460 31.78 11.41 31.85
N LEU A 461 31.05 11.97 32.82
CA LEU A 461 30.19 13.14 32.65
C LEU A 461 30.41 14.09 33.83
N GLY A 462 30.72 15.35 33.57
CA GLY A 462 30.84 16.38 34.60
C GLY A 462 31.85 17.48 34.30
N ASN A 463 31.84 18.53 35.12
CA ASN A 463 32.73 19.70 34.99
C ASN A 463 34.18 19.47 35.44
N LYS A 464 34.51 18.27 35.93
CA LYS A 464 35.86 17.95 36.46
C LYS A 464 36.73 17.18 35.44
N ILE A 465 36.25 17.01 34.22
CA ILE A 465 36.99 16.32 33.15
C ILE A 465 38.12 17.25 32.67
N PRO A 466 39.38 16.79 32.61
CA PRO A 466 40.48 17.57 32.06
C PRO A 466 40.19 18.01 30.62
N LYS A 467 40.59 19.23 30.25
CA LYS A 467 40.21 19.85 28.95
C LYS A 467 40.61 18.99 27.75
N GLU A 468 41.74 18.31 27.86
CA GLU A 468 42.30 17.37 26.87
C GLU A 468 41.50 16.08 26.70
N SER A 469 40.66 15.72 27.68
CA SER A 469 39.82 14.52 27.68
C SER A 469 38.36 14.82 27.31
N ILE A 470 38.01 16.09 27.09
CA ILE A 470 36.65 16.48 26.69
C ILE A 470 36.43 16.11 25.23
N HIS A 471 35.47 15.22 24.99
CA HIS A 471 35.07 14.81 23.65
C HIS A 471 33.78 15.47 23.16
N GLY A 472 33.10 16.22 24.03
CA GLY A 472 31.87 16.94 23.69
C GLY A 472 31.02 17.30 24.90
N VAL A 473 29.84 17.84 24.63
CA VAL A 473 28.84 18.23 25.63
C VAL A 473 27.55 17.44 25.42
N TRP A 474 27.00 16.90 26.50
CA TRP A 474 25.71 16.23 26.46
C TRP A 474 24.57 17.21 26.16
N MET A 475 23.71 16.86 25.20
CA MET A 475 22.69 17.75 24.64
C MET A 475 21.34 17.73 25.36
N GLY A 476 21.23 17.02 26.48
CA GLY A 476 19.97 16.91 27.21
C GLY A 476 19.02 15.79 26.75
N PHE A 477 19.46 14.91 25.85
CA PHE A 477 18.68 13.74 25.40
C PHE A 477 19.05 12.46 26.13
N LEU A 478 18.04 11.68 26.50
CA LEU A 478 18.20 10.33 27.02
C LEU A 478 17.17 9.40 26.36
N LYS A 479 17.62 8.42 25.60
CA LYS A 479 16.79 7.32 25.11
C LYS A 479 16.91 6.11 26.03
N VAL A 480 15.77 5.52 26.37
CA VAL A 480 15.65 4.30 27.17
C VAL A 480 14.81 3.28 26.43
N SER A 481 15.28 2.04 26.29
CA SER A 481 14.51 0.95 25.70
C SER A 481 13.40 0.44 26.65
N PRO A 482 12.40 -0.30 26.15
CA PRO A 482 11.42 -0.97 26.98
C PRO A 482 12.06 -1.88 28.04
N GLY A 483 13.11 -2.61 27.68
CA GLY A 483 13.81 -3.55 28.57
C GLY A 483 14.56 -2.87 29.72
N ALA A 484 15.03 -1.64 29.51
CA ALA A 484 15.78 -0.89 30.51
C ALA A 484 14.92 0.04 31.38
N ALA A 485 13.69 0.33 30.97
CA ALA A 485 12.81 1.30 31.63
C ALA A 485 12.60 1.01 33.13
N SER A 486 12.27 -0.24 33.49
CA SER A 486 12.05 -0.63 34.89
C SER A 486 13.32 -0.50 35.73
N HIS A 487 14.48 -0.87 35.16
CA HIS A 487 15.76 -0.79 35.85
C HIS A 487 16.15 0.67 36.13
N ILE A 488 16.08 1.53 35.12
CA ILE A 488 16.38 2.96 35.25
C ILE A 488 15.40 3.65 36.22
N THR A 489 14.11 3.29 36.17
CA THR A 489 13.11 3.79 37.13
C THR A 489 13.50 3.43 38.57
N GLY A 490 13.95 2.20 38.82
CA GLY A 490 14.46 1.78 40.13
C GLY A 490 15.65 2.63 40.61
N ILE A 491 16.61 2.91 39.73
CA ILE A 491 17.78 3.75 40.04
C ILE A 491 17.34 5.19 40.39
N ILE A 492 16.39 5.75 39.65
CA ILE A 492 15.85 7.09 39.95
C ILE A 492 15.21 7.12 41.34
N ILE A 493 14.42 6.10 41.70
CA ILE A 493 13.80 5.99 43.04
C ILE A 493 14.87 5.93 44.13
N GLU A 494 15.91 5.10 43.96
CA GLU A 494 17.01 5.00 44.93
C GLU A 494 17.79 6.31 45.09
N LEU A 495 18.00 7.04 43.99
CA LEU A 495 18.65 8.35 44.03
C LEU A 495 17.79 9.35 44.80
N LEU A 496 16.49 9.44 44.51
CA LEU A 496 15.57 10.38 45.14
C LEU A 496 15.23 10.04 46.60
N ALA A 497 15.44 8.80 47.04
CA ALA A 497 15.29 8.40 48.43
C ALA A 497 16.30 9.10 49.37
N LYS A 498 17.40 9.64 48.83
CA LYS A 498 18.38 10.43 49.58
C LYS A 498 17.92 11.89 49.65
N PRO A 499 17.76 12.50 50.84
CA PRO A 499 17.27 13.88 50.98
C PRO A 499 18.08 14.92 50.17
N ASP A 500 19.40 14.74 50.09
CA ASP A 500 20.30 15.64 49.36
C ASP A 500 20.08 15.63 47.83
N ASN A 501 19.41 14.60 47.32
CA ASN A 501 19.14 14.42 45.89
C ASN A 501 17.77 14.93 45.46
N ARG A 502 17.02 15.63 46.32
CA ARG A 502 15.69 16.15 45.96
C ARG A 502 15.72 17.05 44.71
N LYS A 503 16.83 17.76 44.49
CA LYS A 503 17.11 18.60 43.31
C LYS A 503 18.01 17.95 42.26
N ALA A 504 18.16 16.63 42.26
CA ALA A 504 19.01 15.92 41.31
C ALA A 504 18.46 16.03 39.87
N GLY A 505 19.40 16.19 38.92
CA GLY A 505 19.15 16.23 37.49
C GLY A 505 19.47 14.91 36.78
N ILE A 506 19.20 14.84 35.48
CA ILE A 506 19.58 13.70 34.63
C ILE A 506 21.09 13.41 34.64
N PRO A 507 22.01 14.41 34.71
CA PRO A 507 23.44 14.12 34.82
C PRO A 507 23.81 13.22 36.01
N GLN A 508 23.13 13.36 37.15
CA GLN A 508 23.34 12.50 38.32
C GLN A 508 22.87 11.06 38.05
N LEU A 509 21.79 10.86 37.29
CA LEU A 509 21.37 9.53 36.84
C LEU A 509 22.43 8.91 35.92
N LEU A 510 22.92 9.66 34.92
CA LEU A 510 23.97 9.17 34.01
C LEU A 510 25.25 8.80 34.78
N GLN A 511 25.67 9.63 35.74
CA GLN A 511 26.82 9.32 36.61
C GLN A 511 26.58 8.07 37.46
N GLU A 512 25.37 7.85 37.97
CA GLU A 512 25.02 6.65 38.73
C GLU A 512 25.01 5.40 37.84
N LEU A 513 24.51 5.50 36.60
CA LEU A 513 24.60 4.41 35.61
C LEU A 513 26.06 4.01 35.35
N LEU A 514 26.95 4.99 35.17
CA LEU A 514 28.38 4.74 34.98
C LEU A 514 29.02 4.07 36.20
N LYS A 515 28.68 4.49 37.43
CA LYS A 515 29.16 3.84 38.66
C LYS A 515 28.73 2.37 38.74
N ARG A 516 27.53 2.07 38.25
CA ARG A 516 26.99 0.69 38.16
C ARG A 516 27.50 -0.08 36.94
N LYS A 517 28.41 0.51 36.14
CA LYS A 517 28.94 -0.06 34.89
C LYS A 517 27.85 -0.36 33.85
N TYR A 518 26.74 0.37 33.90
CA TYR A 518 25.68 0.28 32.89
C TYR A 518 26.14 1.01 31.62
N PRO A 519 26.14 0.37 30.44
CA PRO A 519 26.61 0.99 29.22
C PRO A 519 25.65 2.11 28.77
N VAL A 520 26.21 3.29 28.48
CA VAL A 520 25.47 4.42 27.91
C VAL A 520 26.04 4.70 26.52
N ARG A 521 25.27 4.39 25.48
CA ARG A 521 25.62 4.60 24.07
C ARG A 521 25.70 6.09 23.78
N VAL A 522 26.74 6.53 23.07
CA VAL A 522 26.92 7.93 22.65
C VAL A 522 26.77 8.06 21.15
N LEU A 523 25.91 8.98 20.74
CA LEU A 523 25.78 9.47 19.37
C LEU A 523 26.36 10.86 19.27
N TYR A 524 27.20 11.10 18.27
CA TYR A 524 27.77 12.41 18.02
C TYR A 524 26.95 13.19 17.01
N THR A 525 26.88 14.49 17.24
CA THR A 525 26.50 15.50 16.24
C THR A 525 27.49 16.67 16.32
N ALA A 526 27.43 17.56 15.33
CA ALA A 526 28.08 18.85 15.35
C ALA A 526 27.00 19.91 15.05
N GLY A 527 26.48 20.56 16.09
CA GLY A 527 25.31 21.45 15.98
C GLY A 527 23.98 20.71 15.74
N HIS A 528 23.02 21.39 15.10
CA HIS A 528 21.63 20.96 14.86
C HIS A 528 20.71 20.91 16.10
N TRP A 529 21.10 21.65 17.12
CA TRP A 529 20.31 21.90 18.32
C TRP A 529 20.66 23.27 18.89
N LEU A 530 19.79 23.80 19.74
CA LEU A 530 19.98 25.07 20.42
C LEU A 530 19.30 25.04 21.79
N ASP A 531 20.03 25.35 22.86
CA ASP A 531 19.48 25.50 24.21
C ASP A 531 19.24 26.99 24.50
N ILE A 532 18.03 27.32 24.92
CA ILE A 532 17.55 28.70 24.98
C ILE A 532 17.55 29.21 26.41
N ASN A 533 18.68 29.59 26.99
CA ASN A 533 18.73 30.06 28.39
C ASN A 533 18.63 31.58 28.55
N SER A 534 18.95 32.33 27.51
CA SER A 534 19.09 33.77 27.53
C SER A 534 18.35 34.46 26.39
N LEU A 535 18.23 35.78 26.46
CA LEU A 535 17.63 36.58 25.39
C LEU A 535 18.40 36.45 24.07
N ASP A 536 19.74 36.36 24.15
CA ASP A 536 20.59 36.15 22.97
C ASP A 536 20.28 34.82 22.28
N ASP A 537 20.02 33.76 23.05
CA ASP A 537 19.63 32.46 22.50
C ASP A 537 18.27 32.52 21.80
N VAL A 538 17.30 33.29 22.33
CA VAL A 538 15.99 33.48 21.67
C VAL A 538 16.15 34.19 20.32
N VAL A 539 17.05 35.18 20.24
CA VAL A 539 17.35 35.88 18.99
C VAL A 539 18.04 34.93 18.00
N GLN A 540 19.01 34.14 18.45
CA GLN A 540 19.68 33.14 17.63
C GLN A 540 18.71 32.08 17.12
N ALA A 541 17.76 31.66 17.97
CA ALA A 541 16.73 30.68 17.62
C ALA A 541 15.81 31.18 16.51
N GLY A 542 15.67 32.50 16.32
CA GLY A 542 14.97 33.06 15.17
C GLY A 542 15.62 32.77 13.81
N SER A 543 16.81 32.16 13.77
CA SER A 543 17.50 31.71 12.56
C SER A 543 17.75 30.21 12.49
N PHE A 544 17.28 29.48 13.52
CA PHE A 544 17.34 28.02 13.65
C PHE A 544 16.10 27.39 13.02
#